data_AF-A0A7W1IEE0-F1
#
_entry.id   AF-A0A7W1IEE0-F1
#
_cell.length_a   1.000
_cell.length_b   1.000
_cell.length_c   1.000
_cell.angle_alpha   90.00
_cell.angle_beta   90.00
_cell.angle_gamma   90.00
#
_symmetry.space_group_name_H-M   'P 1'
#
loop_
_entity.id
_entity.type
_entity.pdbx_description
1 polymer ?
#
loop_
_entity_poly.entity_id
_entity_poly.type
_entity_poly.pdbx_seq_one_letter_code
_entity_poly.pdbx_strand_id
1 'polypeptide(L)'
;MFNLYIHWDPRPEIFTIPGIDWPVRWYGLMWALAFIASHFIMNRVYKAEGRTDKQLDTLTLYIIIGTVLGARIGHCLFYGPWFDETLMNGEVIEGY
;
A
#
# COMPACT_ATOMS: atom_id res chain seq x y z
N MET A 1 27.36 -5.96 -31.48
CA MET A 1 26.11 -5.21 -31.23
C MET A 1 25.99 -5.04 -29.72
N PHE A 2 25.94 -3.81 -29.23
CA PHE A 2 25.67 -3.55 -27.81
C PHE A 2 24.16 -3.66 -27.56
N ASN A 3 23.75 -4.29 -26.47
CA ASN A 3 22.37 -4.28 -26.01
C ASN A 3 21.98 -2.83 -25.64
N LEU A 4 20.93 -2.30 -26.27
CA LEU A 4 20.41 -0.93 -26.10
C LEU A 4 19.23 -0.88 -25.12
N TYR A 5 19.11 -1.85 -24.20
CA TYR A 5 18.05 -1.89 -23.21
C TYR A 5 18.55 -2.38 -21.86
N ILE A 6 17.88 -1.93 -20.81
CA ILE A 6 18.12 -2.34 -19.43
C ILE A 6 17.16 -3.49 -19.13
N HIS A 7 17.70 -4.64 -18.70
CA HIS A 7 16.90 -5.75 -18.20
C HIS A 7 16.42 -5.43 -16.78
N TRP A 8 15.17 -4.99 -16.65
CA TRP A 8 14.57 -4.62 -15.37
C TRP A 8 13.67 -5.74 -14.85
N ASP A 9 14.26 -6.67 -14.10
CA ASP A 9 13.56 -7.79 -13.45
C ASP A 9 13.99 -7.93 -11.97
N PRO A 10 13.67 -6.94 -11.13
CA PRO A 10 13.93 -7.04 -9.70
C PRO A 10 12.94 -8.02 -9.06
N ARG A 11 13.44 -8.96 -8.27
CA ARG A 11 12.58 -9.87 -7.51
C ARG A 11 11.66 -9.09 -6.57
N PRO A 12 10.33 -9.29 -6.61
CA PRO A 12 9.38 -8.54 -5.77
C PRO A 12 9.42 -8.98 -4.30
N GLU A 13 9.92 -10.18 -4.03
CA GLU A 13 9.97 -10.81 -2.72
C GLU A 13 11.35 -10.62 -2.06
N ILE A 14 11.33 -10.18 -0.81
CA ILE A 14 12.51 -9.99 0.02
C ILE A 14 12.92 -11.34 0.59
N PHE A 15 12.03 -11.94 1.37
CA PHE A 15 12.17 -13.25 1.99
C PHE A 15 10.79 -13.83 2.28
N THR A 16 10.75 -15.15 2.46
CA THR A 16 9.55 -15.87 2.89
C THR A 16 9.69 -16.18 4.37
N ILE A 17 8.62 -15.98 5.13
CA ILE A 17 8.63 -16.31 6.56
C ILE A 17 8.63 -17.86 6.69
N PRO A 18 9.67 -18.46 7.29
CA PRO A 18 9.72 -19.91 7.45
C PRO A 18 8.59 -20.38 8.37
N GLY A 19 7.79 -21.35 7.90
CA GLY A 19 6.70 -21.97 8.66
C GLY A 19 5.28 -21.50 8.31
N ILE A 20 5.12 -20.39 7.57
CA ILE A 20 3.81 -19.88 7.12
C ILE A 20 3.79 -19.68 5.59
N ASP A 21 4.92 -19.88 4.90
CA ASP A 21 5.10 -19.71 3.45
C ASP A 21 4.58 -18.36 2.91
N TRP A 22 4.58 -17.33 3.77
CA TRP A 22 4.10 -16.00 3.41
C TRP A 22 5.25 -15.15 2.85
N PRO A 23 5.20 -14.74 1.57
CA PRO A 23 6.25 -13.93 0.97
C PRO A 23 6.14 -12.47 1.42
N VAL A 24 7.19 -11.95 2.06
CA VAL A 24 7.31 -10.53 2.38
C VAL A 24 7.79 -9.79 1.13
N ARG A 25 6.94 -8.89 0.62
CA ARG A 25 7.20 -8.13 -0.62
C ARG A 25 7.76 -6.75 -0.32
N TRP A 26 8.61 -6.24 -1.22
CA TRP A 26 9.14 -4.87 -1.17
C TRP A 26 8.03 -3.83 -1.07
N TYR A 27 6.92 -4.05 -1.78
CA TYR A 27 5.77 -3.15 -1.75
C TYR A 27 5.22 -2.93 -0.33
N GLY A 28 5.01 -4.01 0.44
CA GLY A 28 4.52 -3.92 1.81
C GLY A 28 5.52 -3.26 2.74
N LEU A 29 6.82 -3.52 2.53
CA LEU A 29 7.89 -2.87 3.30
C LEU A 29 7.90 -1.35 3.07
N MET A 30 7.76 -0.89 1.81
CA MET A 30 7.72 0.54 1.49
C MET A 30 6.53 1.23 2.15
N TRP A 31 5.38 0.55 2.22
CA TRP A 31 4.21 1.03 2.96
C TRP A 31 4.50 1.21 4.46
N ALA A 32 5.09 0.20 5.09
CA ALA A 32 5.47 0.30 6.51
C ALA A 32 6.46 1.46 6.75
N LEU A 33 7.47 1.59 5.89
CA LEU A 33 8.44 2.69 5.98
C LEU A 33 7.78 4.07 5.80
N ALA A 34 6.80 4.20 4.90
CA ALA A 34 6.08 5.45 4.71
C ALA A 34 5.33 5.87 5.98
N PHE A 35 4.67 4.94 6.68
CA PHE A 35 4.00 5.24 7.95
C PHE A 35 4.97 5.61 9.05
N ILE A 36 6.09 4.89 9.17
CA ILE A 36 7.14 5.18 10.14
C ILE A 36 7.72 6.58 9.88
N ALA A 37 8.06 6.89 8.62
CA ALA A 37 8.60 8.19 8.23
C ALA A 37 7.59 9.32 8.52
N SER A 38 6.32 9.12 8.18
CA SER A 38 5.25 10.08 8.48
C SER A 38 5.14 10.37 9.97
N HIS A 39 5.18 9.34 10.81
CA HIS A 39 5.16 9.50 12.27
C HIS A 39 6.37 10.29 12.77
N PHE A 40 7.58 10.00 12.28
CA PHE A 40 8.79 10.75 12.67
C PHE A 40 8.74 12.23 12.25
N ILE A 41 8.22 12.53 11.06
CA ILE A 41 8.03 13.90 10.58
C ILE A 41 7.05 14.63 11.49
N MET A 42 5.89 14.01 11.76
CA MET A 42 4.84 14.63 12.56
C MET A 42 5.26 14.79 14.03
N ASN A 43 6.06 13.87 14.57
CA ASN A 43 6.64 13.99 15.91
C ASN A 43 7.50 15.26 16.04
N ARG A 44 8.31 15.58 15.02
CA ARG A 44 9.09 16.84 15.02
C ARG A 44 8.19 18.08 15.06
N VAL A 45 7.10 18.07 14.30
CA VAL A 45 6.13 19.18 14.27
C VAL A 45 5.42 19.32 15.62
N TYR A 46 4.93 18.21 16.18
CA TYR A 46 4.22 18.20 17.47
C TYR A 46 5.10 18.68 18.62
N LYS A 47 6.38 18.29 18.63
CA LYS A 47 7.36 18.78 19.60
C LYS A 47 7.62 20.28 19.47
N ALA A 48 7.69 20.80 18.23
CA ALA A 48 7.86 22.23 18.00
C ALA A 48 6.63 23.04 18.45
N GLU A 49 5.43 22.46 18.37
CA GLU A 49 4.19 23.08 18.83
C GLU A 49 3.86 22.84 20.32
N GLY A 50 4.70 22.11 21.06
CA GLY A 50 4.46 21.79 22.46
C GLY A 50 3.24 20.88 22.70
N ARG A 51 2.84 20.10 21.69
CA ARG A 51 1.69 19.17 21.79
C ARG A 51 2.09 17.85 22.44
N THR A 52 1.08 17.09 22.86
CA THR A 52 1.27 15.81 23.54
C THR A 52 1.44 14.65 22.56
N ASP A 53 2.37 13.74 22.86
CA ASP A 53 2.66 12.55 22.03
C ASP A 53 1.44 11.63 21.85
N LYS A 54 0.51 11.60 22.82
CA LYS A 54 -0.71 10.78 22.74
C LYS A 54 -1.62 11.18 21.55
N GLN A 55 -1.63 12.46 21.19
CA GLN A 55 -2.42 12.94 20.04
C GLN A 55 -1.78 12.51 18.72
N LEU A 56 -0.45 12.46 18.67
CA LEU A 56 0.31 11.98 17.52
C LEU A 56 0.03 10.49 17.26
N ASP A 57 0.04 9.67 18.31
CA ASP A 57 -0.23 8.23 18.19
C ASP A 57 -1.65 7.97 17.68
N THR A 58 -2.62 8.71 18.24
CA THR A 58 -4.02 8.65 17.82
C THR A 58 -4.16 9.04 16.35
N LEU A 59 -3.52 10.13 15.93
CA LEU A 59 -3.52 10.59 14.53
C LEU A 59 -2.89 9.55 13.60
N THR A 60 -1.75 8.97 14.00
CA THR A 60 -1.04 7.95 13.23
C THR A 60 -1.94 6.73 12.98
N LEU A 61 -2.67 6.29 14.01
CA LEU A 61 -3.63 5.19 13.89
C LEU A 61 -4.76 5.52 12.92
N TYR A 62 -5.35 6.72 13.01
CA TYR A 62 -6.39 7.17 12.07
C TYR A 62 -5.89 7.22 10.63
N ILE A 63 -4.65 7.67 10.41
CA ILE A 63 -4.03 7.68 9.09
C ILE A 63 -3.89 6.26 8.55
N ILE A 64 -3.37 5.31 9.34
CA ILE A 64 -3.20 3.92 8.89
C ILE A 64 -4.55 3.30 8.50
N ILE A 65 -5.55 3.40 9.38
CA ILE A 65 -6.89 2.85 9.14
C ILE A 65 -7.53 3.54 7.94
N GLY A 66 -7.52 4.87 7.90
CA GLY A 66 -8.10 5.65 6.81
C GLY A 66 -7.44 5.34 5.48
N THR A 67 -6.14 5.09 5.46
CA THR A 67 -5.42 4.75 4.22
C THR A 67 -5.78 3.34 3.73
N VAL A 68 -5.82 2.34 4.62
CA VAL A 68 -6.18 0.97 4.24
C VAL A 68 -7.64 0.90 3.76
N LEU A 69 -8.56 1.49 4.52
CA LEU A 69 -9.97 1.54 4.15
C LEU A 69 -10.18 2.37 2.88
N GLY A 70 -9.53 3.53 2.77
CA GLY A 70 -9.60 4.40 1.61
C GLY A 70 -9.08 3.73 0.35
N ALA A 71 -7.96 3.00 0.43
CA ALA A 71 -7.43 2.23 -0.70
C ALA A 71 -8.41 1.15 -1.17
N ARG A 72 -9.09 0.47 -0.24
CA ARG A 72 -10.09 -0.55 -0.59
C ARG A 72 -11.36 0.04 -1.16
N ILE A 73 -11.90 1.08 -0.53
CA ILE A 73 -13.09 1.77 -1.02
C ILE A 73 -12.79 2.40 -2.37
N GLY A 74 -11.63 3.03 -2.54
CA GLY A 74 -11.20 3.59 -3.82
C GLY A 74 -11.06 2.51 -4.89
N HIS A 75 -10.43 1.38 -4.58
CA HIS A 75 -10.36 0.25 -5.50
C HIS A 75 -11.75 -0.23 -5.92
N CYS A 76 -12.66 -0.45 -4.95
CA CYS A 76 -14.02 -0.85 -5.28
C CYS A 76 -14.76 0.23 -6.07
N LEU A 77 -14.66 1.51 -5.73
CA LEU A 77 -15.42 2.58 -6.37
C LEU A 77 -14.94 2.87 -7.80
N PHE A 78 -13.62 2.84 -8.02
CA PHE A 78 -13.02 3.20 -9.31
C PHE A 78 -12.74 2.00 -10.23
N TYR A 79 -12.53 0.81 -9.66
CA TYR A 79 -12.10 -0.40 -10.39
C TYR A 79 -12.96 -1.63 -10.05
N GLY A 80 -14.02 -1.49 -9.26
CA GLY A 80 -14.88 -2.61 -8.87
C GLY A 80 -15.80 -3.11 -9.99
N PRO A 81 -16.49 -4.24 -9.76
CA PRO A 81 -17.13 -5.05 -10.79
C PRO A 81 -18.34 -4.42 -11.50
N TRP A 82 -18.72 -3.21 -11.09
CA TRP A 82 -19.73 -2.41 -11.77
C TRP A 82 -19.26 -1.88 -13.13
N PHE A 83 -17.95 -1.91 -13.40
CA PHE A 83 -17.37 -1.59 -14.71
C PHE A 83 -17.02 -2.83 -15.54
N ASP A 84 -17.21 -4.03 -15.00
CA ASP A 84 -16.90 -5.27 -15.73
C ASP A 84 -17.93 -5.52 -16.83
N GLU A 85 -17.44 -5.85 -18.02
CA GLU A 85 -18.31 -6.25 -19.13
C GLU A 85 -18.64 -7.74 -18.97
N THR A 86 -19.93 -8.08 -18.96
CA THR A 86 -20.36 -9.48 -18.94
C THR A 86 -20.69 -9.94 -20.36
N LEU A 87 -20.11 -11.06 -20.77
CA LEU A 87 -20.46 -11.72 -22.02
C LEU A 87 -21.87 -12.32 -21.94
N MET A 88 -22.50 -12.51 -23.10
CA MET A 88 -23.85 -13.09 -23.24
C MET A 88 -23.98 -14.52 -22.67
N ASN A 89 -22.86 -15.18 -22.38
CA ASN A 89 -22.78 -16.51 -21.76
C ASN A 89 -22.61 -16.45 -20.22
N GLY A 90 -22.58 -15.26 -19.62
CA GLY A 90 -22.43 -15.05 -18.18
C GLY A 90 -20.98 -15.06 -17.68
N GLU A 91 -19.99 -15.16 -18.56
CA GLU A 91 -18.58 -14.99 -18.20
C GLU A 91 -18.27 -13.51 -18.02
N VAL A 92 -17.67 -13.17 -16.87
CA VAL A 92 -17.21 -11.81 -16.57
C VAL A 92 -15.92 -11.59 -17.34
N ILE A 93 -15.91 -10.65 -18.27
CA ILE A 93 -14.68 -10.04 -18.75
C ILE A 93 -14.39 -8.96 -17.71
N GLU A 94 -13.46 -9.24 -16.79
CA GLU A 94 -12.95 -8.19 -15.90
C GLU A 94 -12.55 -7.02 -16.79
N GLY A 95 -13.13 -5.86 -16.52
CA GLY A 95 -12.84 -4.62 -17.23
C GLY A 95 -11.51 -4.06 -16.77
N TYR A 96 -10.43 -4.87 -16.89
CA TYR A 96 -9.01 -4.50 -16.82
C TYR A 96 -8.13 -5.50 -17.57
#